data_AF-A0A3B8P246-F1
#
_entry.id   AF-A0A3B8P246-F1
#
_cell.length_a   1.000
_cell.length_b   1.000
_cell.length_c   1.000
_cell.angle_alpha   90.00
_cell.angle_beta   90.00
_cell.angle_gamma   90.00
#
_symmetry.space_group_name_H-M   'P 1'
#
loop_
_entity.id
_entity.type
_entity.pdbx_description
1 polymer ?
#
loop_
_entity_poly.entity_id
_entity_poly.type
_entity_poly.pdbx_seq_one_letter_code
_entity_poly.pdbx_strand_id
1 'polypeptide(L)' 'MSISSLAKNLPNDPDNEGCVLGWGVVQSDPWRFVDIYASRDAAEAEAAARGPGYRVDYGSHRLGTDEFMGGLEHPV' A
#
# COMPACT_ATOMS: atom_id res chain seq x y z
N MET A 1 6.48 8.36 -12.53
CA MET A 1 5.92 9.39 -11.63
C MET A 1 6.27 8.96 -10.21
N SER A 2 6.79 9.89 -9.41
CA SER A 2 7.40 9.59 -8.11
C SER A 2 6.36 9.34 -7.02
N ILE A 3 6.44 8.15 -6.44
CA ILE A 3 5.65 7.59 -5.32
C ILE A 3 5.71 8.46 -4.03
N SER A 4 6.57 9.47 -3.99
CA SER A 4 6.98 10.16 -2.76
C SER A 4 5.97 11.15 -2.16
N SER A 5 4.84 11.44 -2.81
CA SER A 5 3.90 12.47 -2.34
C SER A 5 2.64 11.92 -1.66
N LEU A 6 2.17 10.72 -2.02
CA LEU A 6 0.96 10.16 -1.40
C LEU A 6 1.23 9.62 0.01
N ALA A 7 2.39 9.01 0.22
CA ALA A 7 2.79 8.47 1.50
C ALA A 7 2.83 9.52 2.63
N LYS A 8 3.05 10.80 2.28
CA LYS A 8 3.10 11.91 3.24
C LYS A 8 1.74 12.27 3.86
N ASN A 9 0.64 11.83 3.27
CA ASN A 9 -0.71 12.10 3.79
C ASN A 9 -1.37 10.86 4.40
N LEU A 10 -0.64 9.75 4.50
CA LEU A 10 -1.16 8.55 5.12
C LEU A 10 -1.14 8.68 6.65
N PRO A 11 -2.14 8.12 7.35
CA PRO A 11 -2.10 8.01 8.80
C PRO A 11 -0.86 7.23 9.22
N ASN A 12 -0.13 7.77 10.18
CA ASN A 12 1.01 7.08 10.77
C ASN A 12 0.49 5.84 11.52
N ASP A 13 1.21 4.72 11.40
CA ASP A 13 0.95 3.54 12.20
C ASP A 13 1.41 3.85 13.66
N PRO A 14 0.50 3.83 14.66
CA PRO A 14 0.86 4.09 16.05
C PRO A 14 1.64 2.93 16.69
N ASP A 15 1.52 1.72 16.18
CA ASP A 15 2.23 0.53 16.67
C ASP A 15 3.63 0.40 16.05
N ASN A 16 3.84 0.98 14.86
CA ASN A 16 5.11 0.94 14.15
C ASN A 16 5.61 2.36 13.81
N GLU A 17 6.49 2.90 14.65
CA GLU A 17 7.14 4.20 14.38
C GLU A 17 7.84 4.22 13.01
N GLY A 18 7.46 5.18 12.17
CA GLY A 18 7.97 5.34 10.80
C GLY A 18 7.22 4.52 9.73
N CYS A 19 6.20 3.75 10.12
CA CYS A 19 5.28 3.13 9.17
C CYS A 19 4.02 3.97 8.98
N VAL A 20 3.37 3.76 7.85
CA VAL A 20 2.10 4.39 7.48
C VAL A 20 1.07 3.32 7.12
N LEU A 21 -0.18 3.55 7.50
CA LEU A 21 -1.29 2.66 7.20
C LEU A 21 -2.00 3.10 5.93
N GLY A 22 -2.30 2.17 5.04
CA GLY A 22 -2.95 2.48 3.78
C GLY A 22 -3.19 1.27 2.87
N TRP A 23 -3.66 1.55 1.66
CA TRP A 23 -3.97 0.56 0.63
C TRP A 23 -2.76 0.33 -0.27
N GLY A 24 -2.04 -0.76 -0.04
CA GLY A 24 -0.91 -1.19 -0.83
C GLY A 24 -1.34 -1.91 -2.10
N VAL A 25 -0.71 -1.56 -3.22
CA VAL A 25 -0.79 -2.33 -4.45
C VAL A 25 0.35 -3.34 -4.45
N VAL A 26 0.02 -4.62 -4.59
CA VAL A 26 1.00 -5.71 -4.59
C VAL A 26 0.75 -6.65 -5.76
N GLN A 27 1.81 -7.16 -6.36
CA GLN A 27 1.75 -8.28 -7.29
C GLN A 27 1.82 -9.59 -6.50
N SER A 28 0.99 -10.58 -6.84
CA SER A 28 1.00 -11.86 -6.13
C SER A 28 2.14 -12.80 -6.56
N ASP A 29 2.50 -12.83 -7.83
CA ASP A 29 3.52 -13.76 -8.35
C ASP A 29 4.32 -13.13 -9.52
N PRO A 30 5.63 -12.86 -9.35
CA PRO A 30 6.36 -12.86 -8.08
C PRO A 30 5.86 -11.76 -7.14
N TRP A 31 6.05 -11.94 -5.83
CA TRP A 31 5.64 -10.92 -4.86
C TRP A 31 6.38 -9.61 -5.10
N ARG A 32 5.63 -8.53 -5.31
CA ARG A 32 6.20 -7.20 -5.52
C ARG A 32 5.32 -6.12 -4.92
N PHE A 33 5.86 -5.36 -3.97
CA PHE A 33 5.22 -4.12 -3.53
C PHE A 33 5.40 -3.03 -4.59
N VAL A 34 4.32 -2.35 -4.90
CA VAL A 34 4.29 -1.30 -5.91
C VAL A 34 4.31 0.07 -5.25
N ASP A 35 3.27 0.36 -4.48
CA ASP A 35 2.99 1.66 -3.88
C ASP A 35 1.84 1.52 -2.86
N ILE A 36 1.65 2.52 -2.00
CA ILE A 36 0.59 2.63 -1.00
C ILE A 36 -0.21 3.93 -1.15
N TYR A 37 -1.53 3.79 -1.06
CA TYR A 37 -2.48 4.88 -1.29
C TYR A 37 -3.38 5.10 -0.07
N ALA A 38 -3.82 6.34 0.14
CA ALA A 38 -4.75 6.67 1.22
C ALA A 38 -6.17 6.16 0.94
N SER A 39 -6.51 6.02 -0.33
CA SER A 39 -7.83 5.60 -0.79
C SER A 39 -7.75 4.28 -1.52
N ARG A 40 -8.66 3.36 -1.18
CA ARG A 40 -8.81 2.07 -1.87
C ARG A 40 -9.03 2.25 -3.37
N ASP A 41 -9.90 3.19 -3.75
CA ASP A 41 -10.22 3.49 -5.15
C ASP A 41 -8.97 3.86 -5.97
N ALA A 42 -8.08 4.67 -5.40
CA ALA A 42 -6.82 5.04 -6.05
C ALA A 42 -5.88 3.84 -6.23
N ALA A 43 -5.79 2.98 -5.21
CA ALA A 43 -5.01 1.74 -5.30
C ALA A 43 -5.62 0.76 -6.32
N GLU A 44 -6.95 0.64 -6.36
CA GLU A 44 -7.65 -0.24 -7.31
C GLU A 44 -7.51 0.26 -8.74
N ALA A 45 -7.56 1.57 -8.97
CA ALA A 45 -7.28 2.18 -10.25
C ALA A 45 -5.85 1.90 -10.73
N GLU A 46 -4.85 2.00 -9.84
CA GLU A 46 -3.46 1.66 -10.17
C GLU A 46 -3.29 0.15 -10.44
N ALA A 47 -3.85 -0.72 -9.60
CA ALA A 47 -3.81 -2.16 -9.81
C ALA A 47 -4.45 -2.55 -11.16
N ALA A 48 -5.61 -1.96 -11.48
CA ALA A 48 -6.30 -2.16 -12.75
C ALA A 48 -5.48 -1.62 -13.93
N ALA A 49 -4.83 -0.47 -13.78
CA ALA A 49 -3.96 0.11 -14.81
C ALA A 49 -2.73 -0.77 -15.11
N ARG A 50 -2.21 -1.49 -14.11
CA ARG A 50 -1.09 -2.42 -14.26
C ARG A 50 -1.49 -3.78 -14.82
N GLY A 51 -2.75 -4.17 -14.63
CA GLY A 51 -3.36 -5.33 -15.23
C GLY A 51 -3.40 -6.56 -14.32
N PRO A 52 -3.68 -7.74 -14.91
CA PRO A 52 -3.93 -8.96 -14.14
C PRO A 52 -2.68 -9.40 -13.36
N GLY A 53 -2.87 -9.76 -12.09
CA GLY A 53 -1.80 -10.18 -11.17
C GLY A 53 -1.45 -9.16 -10.09
N TYR A 54 -1.90 -7.91 -10.24
CA TYR A 54 -1.87 -6.91 -9.18
C TYR A 54 -3.16 -6.94 -8.38
N ARG A 55 -3.03 -6.84 -7.06
CA ARG A 55 -4.14 -6.76 -6.12
C ARG A 55 -3.90 -5.61 -5.14
N VAL A 56 -4.99 -5.17 -4.52
CA VAL A 56 -4.97 -4.15 -3.48
C VAL A 56 -5.16 -4.84 -2.14
N ASP A 57 -4.35 -4.43 -1.17
CA ASP A 57 -4.35 -4.99 0.17
C ASP A 57 -4.18 -3.87 1.19
N TYR A 58 -4.85 -3.95 2.34
CA TYR A 58 -4.73 -2.94 3.39
C TYR A 58 -3.67 -3.37 4.40
N GLY A 59 -2.74 -2.47 4.69
CA GLY A 59 -1.55 -2.84 5.42
C GLY A 59 -0.75 -1.66 5.96
N SER A 60 0.31 -2.01 6.66
CA SER A 60 1.32 -1.07 7.14
C SER A 60 2.53 -1.11 6.21
N HIS A 61 2.98 0.07 5.77
CA HIS A 61 4.16 0.24 4.94
C HIS A 61 5.21 1.05 5.66
N ARG A 62 6.44 0.54 5.68
CA ARG A 62 7.56 1.30 6.26
C ARG A 62 8.13 2.28 5.26
N LEU A 63 8.00 3.57 5.58
CA LEU A 63 8.49 4.65 4.73
C LEU A 63 10.00 4.52 4.47
N GLY A 64 10.38 4.58 3.19
CA GLY A 64 11.78 4.48 2.77
C GLY A 64 12.30 3.05 2.56
N THR A 65 11.42 2.05 2.63
CA THR A 65 11.74 0.65 2.31
C THR A 65 10.69 0.09 1.34
N ASP A 66 10.87 -1.14 0.87
CA ASP A 66 9.85 -1.91 0.14
C ASP A 66 9.05 -2.84 1.09
N GLU A 67 9.17 -2.65 2.41
CA GLU A 67 8.50 -3.48 3.41
C GLU A 67 7.01 -3.10 3.49
N PHE A 68 6.14 -3.99 3.03
CA PHE A 68 4.69 -3.86 3.14
C PHE A 68 4.09 -5.08 3.85
N MET A 69 3.42 -4.82 4.97
CA MET A 69 2.73 -5.81 5.78
C MET A 69 1.22 -5.71 5.49
N GLY A 70 0.78 -6.47 4.49
CA GLY A 70 -0.63 -6.63 4.14
C GLY A 70 -1.34 -7.70 4.97
N GLY A 71 -2.65 -7.82 4.78
CA GLY A 71 -3.52 -8.77 5.48
C GLY A 71 -4.00 -8.24 6.83
N LEU A 72 -3.93 -6.93 7.06
CA LEU A 72 -4.54 -6.34 8.25
C LEU A 72 -6.06 -6.40 8.09
N GLU A 73 -6.70 -7.09 9.03
CA GLU A 73 -8.15 -7.17 9.11
C GLU A 73 -8.67 -5.74 9.35
N HIS A 74 -9.37 -5.16 8.38
CA HIS A 74 -10.14 -3.94 8.61
C HIS A 74 -11.09 -4.23 9.78
N PRO A 75 -11.01 -3.52 10.92
CA PRO A 75 -11.99 -3.70 11.97
C PRO A 75 -13.36 -3.31 11.39
N VAL A 76 -14.29 -4.25 11.43
CA VAL A 76 -15.69 -4.12 10.97
C VAL A 76 -16.46 -3.08 11.77
#